data_AF-A0A851WWP3-F1
#
_entry.id   AF-A0A851WWP3-F1
#
_cell.length_a   1.000
_cell.length_b   1.000
_cell.length_c   1.000
_cell.angle_alpha   90.00
_cell.angle_beta   90.00
_cell.angle_gamma   90.00
#
_symmetry.space_group_name_H-M   'P 1'
#
loop_
_entity.id
_entity.type
_entity.pdbx_description
1 polymer ?
#
loop_
_entity_poly.entity_id
_entity_poly.type
_entity_poly.pdbx_seq_one_letter_code
_entity_poly.pdbx_strand_id
1 'polypeptide(L)'
;SAGLNASTFPAKLWRLANSPRVRSVRWDSQGQGVLIDRALFEHELLSPAGVQGPALRTFRATQFRSIVRQLNRYGFYKVPGRAGATVPGDAGACLHYSNPWLRK
;
A
#
# COMPACT_ATOMS: atom_id res chain seq x y z
N SER A 1 3.99 -9.73 -19.37
CA SER A 1 4.42 -9.71 -17.95
C SER A 1 5.72 -8.91 -17.86
N ALA A 2 5.64 -7.60 -17.58
CA ALA A 2 6.85 -6.80 -17.40
C ALA A 2 7.56 -7.27 -16.13
N GLY A 3 8.82 -7.69 -16.26
CA GLY A 3 9.67 -8.14 -15.17
C GLY A 3 9.95 -6.99 -14.20
N LEU A 4 9.02 -6.75 -13.29
CA LEU A 4 9.24 -5.83 -12.18
C LEU A 4 10.33 -6.44 -11.31
N ASN A 5 11.51 -5.81 -11.27
CA ASN A 5 12.52 -6.15 -10.29
C ASN A 5 11.86 -6.16 -8.91
N ALA A 6 11.91 -7.32 -8.24
CA ALA A 6 11.18 -7.61 -7.00
C ALA A 6 11.52 -6.66 -5.84
N SER A 7 12.66 -5.95 -5.95
CA SER A 7 13.12 -4.97 -4.97
C SER A 7 12.53 -3.56 -5.15
N THR A 8 11.92 -3.27 -6.31
CA THR A 8 11.33 -1.96 -6.60
C THR A 8 10.11 -1.68 -5.74
N PHE A 9 9.80 -0.39 -5.55
CA PHE A 9 8.64 0.02 -4.77
C PHE A 9 7.31 -0.52 -5.33
N PRO A 10 6.99 -0.43 -6.65
CA PRO A 10 5.76 -0.99 -7.19
C PRO A 10 5.65 -2.50 -6.97
N ALA A 11 6.74 -3.26 -7.16
CA ALA A 11 6.76 -4.70 -6.94
C ALA A 11 6.50 -5.08 -5.47
N LYS A 12 7.06 -4.31 -4.53
CA LYS A 12 6.80 -4.47 -3.10
C LYS A 12 5.33 -4.19 -2.78
N LEU A 13 4.78 -3.09 -3.28
CA LEU A 13 3.39 -2.72 -3.05
C LEU A 13 2.41 -3.76 -3.60
N TRP A 14 2.68 -4.29 -4.80
CA TRP A 14 1.91 -5.40 -5.38
C TRP A 14 1.92 -6.64 -4.50
N ARG A 15 3.09 -7.04 -3.98
CA ARG A 15 3.21 -8.22 -3.10
C ARG A 15 2.46 -8.01 -1.79
N LEU A 16 2.52 -6.81 -1.21
CA LEU A 16 1.77 -6.47 0.00
C LEU A 16 0.26 -6.59 -0.23
N ALA A 17 -0.25 -6.06 -1.35
CA ALA A 17 -1.67 -6.13 -1.70
C ALA A 17 -2.19 -7.56 -1.98
N ASN A 18 -1.29 -8.52 -2.22
CA ASN A 18 -1.61 -9.94 -2.44
C ASN A 18 -1.23 -10.83 -1.24
N SER A 19 -0.75 -10.25 -0.14
CA SER A 19 -0.36 -10.99 1.05
C SER A 19 -1.53 -11.05 2.04
N PRO A 20 -1.98 -12.25 2.48
CA PRO A 20 -3.03 -12.35 3.50
C PRO A 20 -2.57 -11.87 4.89
N ARG A 21 -1.26 -11.65 5.08
CA ARG A 21 -0.67 -11.16 6.33
C ARG A 21 -0.70 -9.64 6.47
N VAL A 22 -1.09 -8.91 5.41
CA VAL A 22 -1.08 -7.45 5.36
C VAL A 22 -2.49 -6.98 5.09
N ARG A 23 -3.05 -6.19 5.99
CA ARG A 23 -4.44 -5.69 5.89
C ARG A 23 -4.49 -4.24 5.46
N SER A 24 -3.42 -3.51 5.76
CA SER A 24 -3.25 -2.09 5.45
C SER A 24 -3.20 -1.76 3.95
N VAL A 25 -2.93 -2.73 3.08
CA VAL A 25 -2.87 -2.55 1.63
C VAL A 25 -3.76 -3.58 0.95
N ARG A 26 -4.75 -3.12 0.17
CA ARG A 26 -5.69 -3.99 -0.56
C ARG A 26 -5.90 -3.49 -1.97
N TRP A 27 -6.28 -4.39 -2.88
CA TRP A 27 -6.78 -3.98 -4.18
C TRP A 27 -8.14 -3.30 -4.06
N ASP A 28 -8.42 -2.34 -4.93
CA ASP A 28 -9.78 -1.92 -5.17
C ASP A 28 -10.60 -3.05 -5.82
N SER A 29 -11.92 -2.89 -5.89
CA SER A 29 -12.80 -3.94 -6.42
C SER A 29 -12.56 -4.27 -7.89
N GLN A 30 -11.86 -3.40 -8.63
CA GLN A 30 -11.58 -3.55 -10.06
C GLN A 30 -10.15 -4.04 -10.34
N GLY A 31 -9.30 -4.19 -9.31
CA GLY A 31 -7.89 -4.53 -9.47
C GLY A 31 -7.05 -3.47 -10.21
N GLN A 32 -7.53 -2.22 -10.26
CA GLN A 32 -6.91 -1.10 -10.99
C GLN A 32 -6.22 -0.08 -10.08
N GLY A 33 -6.41 -0.23 -8.77
CA GLY A 33 -5.80 0.62 -7.78
C GLY A 33 -5.61 -0.09 -6.45
N VAL A 34 -4.86 0.54 -5.57
CA VAL A 34 -4.63 0.07 -4.21
C VAL A 34 -5.25 1.03 -3.21
N LEU A 35 -5.87 0.44 -2.19
CA LEU A 35 -6.41 1.10 -1.02
C LEU A 35 -5.39 0.96 0.10
N ILE A 36 -4.99 2.08 0.68
CA ILE A 36 -4.03 2.13 1.78
C ILE A 36 -4.70 2.74 3.00
N ASP A 37 -4.92 1.93 4.02
CA ASP A 37 -5.25 2.42 5.35
C ASP A 37 -3.97 2.98 5.98
N ARG A 38 -3.90 4.30 6.16
CA ARG A 38 -2.68 4.94 6.65
C ARG A 38 -2.32 4.50 8.06
N ALA A 39 -3.28 4.48 8.98
CA ALA A 39 -3.00 4.19 10.38
C ALA A 39 -2.54 2.74 10.53
N LEU A 40 -3.24 1.82 9.86
CA LEU A 40 -2.87 0.41 9.86
C LEU A 40 -1.54 0.18 9.12
N PHE A 41 -1.26 0.92 8.04
CA PHE A 41 0.02 0.82 7.32
C PHE A 41 1.20 1.26 8.20
N GLU A 42 1.05 2.38 8.92
CA GLU A 42 2.07 2.86 9.84
C GLU A 42 2.36 1.80 10.93
N HIS A 43 1.31 1.18 11.49
CA HIS A 43 1.42 0.14 12.51
C HIS A 43 1.95 -1.21 11.98
N GLU A 44 1.52 -1.64 10.79
CA GLU A 44 1.91 -2.92 10.20
C GLU A 44 3.33 -2.88 9.63
N LEU A 45 3.67 -1.81 8.90
CA LEU A 45 4.81 -1.81 7.99
C LEU A 45 5.89 -0.78 8.31
N LEU A 46 5.61 0.20 9.20
CA LEU A 46 6.55 1.29 9.50
C LEU A 46 6.95 1.38 10.98
N SER A 47 6.31 0.62 11.88
CA SER A 47 6.70 0.55 13.29
C SER A 47 8.15 0.09 13.45
N PRO A 48 8.91 0.66 14.40
CA PRO A 48 10.27 0.24 14.70
C PRO A 48 10.34 -1.27 14.97
N ALA A 49 11.41 -1.91 14.47
CA ALA A 49 11.58 -3.35 14.57
C ALA A 49 11.60 -3.79 16.04
N GLY A 50 10.54 -4.49 16.44
CA GLY A 50 10.29 -4.93 17.81
C GLY A 50 8.89 -5.49 17.98
N VAL A 51 7.91 -4.99 17.20
CA VAL A 51 6.51 -5.42 17.28
C VAL A 51 6.09 -6.35 16.13
N GLN A 52 6.73 -6.23 14.97
CA GLN A 52 6.38 -6.98 13.76
C GLN A 52 7.60 -7.84 13.36
N GLY A 53 7.40 -9.16 13.20
CA GLY A 53 8.48 -10.09 12.85
C GLY A 53 9.19 -9.76 11.52
N PRO A 54 10.31 -10.44 11.21
CA PRO A 54 11.18 -10.12 10.06
C PRO A 54 10.46 -10.06 8.70
N ALA A 55 9.34 -10.77 8.57
CA ALA A 55 8.54 -10.89 7.35
C ALA A 55 7.88 -9.58 6.88
N LEU A 56 7.61 -8.62 7.77
CA LEU A 56 6.96 -7.35 7.39
C LEU A 56 7.96 -6.20 7.11
N ARG A 57 9.28 -6.42 7.19
CA ARG A 57 10.31 -5.40 6.91
C ARG A 57 10.48 -5.10 5.41
N THR A 58 9.38 -4.88 4.70
CA THR A 58 9.35 -4.67 3.24
C THR A 58 9.90 -3.30 2.85
N PHE A 59 9.69 -2.27 3.67
CA PHE A 59 10.20 -0.92 3.47
C PHE A 59 11.26 -0.57 4.52
N ARG A 60 12.31 0.16 4.12
CA ARG A 60 13.26 0.80 5.04
C ARG A 60 12.74 2.12 5.63
N ALA A 61 11.54 2.52 5.23
CA ALA A 61 10.91 3.75 5.72
C ALA A 61 10.34 3.53 7.12
N THR A 62 10.35 4.59 7.92
CA THR A 62 9.71 4.64 9.25
C THR A 62 8.55 5.64 9.31
N GLN A 63 8.26 6.31 8.19
CA GLN A 63 7.28 7.38 8.10
C GLN A 63 6.49 7.29 6.80
N PHE A 64 5.17 7.49 6.88
CA PHE A 64 4.28 7.36 5.73
C PHE A 64 4.57 8.37 4.62
N ARG A 65 5.04 9.58 4.96
CA ARG A 65 5.47 10.58 3.96
C ARG A 65 6.52 10.04 2.98
N SER A 66 7.40 9.14 3.44
CA SER A 66 8.40 8.50 2.59
C SER A 66 7.76 7.55 1.58
N ILE A 67 6.65 6.90 1.96
CA ILE A 67 5.84 6.06 1.07
C ILE A 67 5.12 6.91 0.04
N VAL A 68 4.52 8.03 0.44
CA VAL A 68 3.89 9.00 -0.48
C VAL A 68 4.89 9.50 -1.53
N ARG A 69 6.13 9.82 -1.12
CA ARG A 69 7.18 10.21 -2.06
C ARG A 69 7.51 9.10 -3.06
N GLN A 70 7.53 7.84 -2.63
CA GLN A 70 7.75 6.71 -3.54
C GLN A 70 6.56 6.52 -4.48
N LEU A 71 5.32 6.62 -4.00
CA LEU A 71 4.12 6.60 -4.83
C LEU A 71 4.22 7.64 -5.95
N ASN A 72 4.50 8.90 -5.61
CA ASN A 72 4.66 9.97 -6.60
C ASN A 72 5.81 9.69 -7.58
N ARG A 73 6.97 9.24 -7.08
CA ARG A 73 8.15 8.92 -7.91
C ARG A 73 7.87 7.84 -8.96
N TYR A 74 6.99 6.89 -8.64
CA TYR A 74 6.62 5.80 -9.52
C TYR A 74 5.31 6.04 -10.29
N GLY A 75 4.80 7.28 -10.32
CA GLY A 75 3.66 7.66 -11.14
C GLY A 75 2.29 7.24 -10.57
N PHE A 76 2.21 6.89 -9.29
CA PHE A 76 0.93 6.72 -8.63
C PHE A 76 0.29 8.09 -8.39
N TYR A 77 -1.02 8.16 -8.61
CA TYR A 77 -1.82 9.35 -8.31
C TYR A 77 -2.95 8.98 -7.35
N LYS A 78 -3.32 9.92 -6.48
CA LYS A 78 -4.44 9.76 -5.56
C LYS A 78 -5.74 9.91 -6.33
N VAL A 79 -6.69 8.98 -6.13
CA VAL A 79 -8.02 9.04 -6.74
C VAL A 79 -8.97 9.75 -5.76
N PRO A 80 -9.50 10.95 -6.08
CA PRO A 80 -10.43 11.66 -5.22
C PRO A 80 -11.76 10.90 -5.08
N GLY A 81 -12.43 11.04 -3.93
CA GLY A 81 -13.82 10.56 -3.72
C GLY A 81 -14.02 9.04 -3.66
N ARG A 82 -13.09 8.23 -4.19
CA ARG A 82 -13.07 6.77 -4.02
C ARG A 82 -12.27 6.39 -2.79
N ALA A 83 -12.78 6.67 -1.59
CA ALA A 83 -12.41 5.81 -0.46
C ALA A 83 -13.01 4.44 -0.77
N GLY A 84 -12.18 3.41 -0.96
CA GLY A 84 -12.71 2.07 -1.23
C GLY A 84 -13.70 1.71 -0.13
N ALA A 85 -14.89 1.23 -0.51
CA ALA A 85 -15.98 0.94 0.40
C ALA A 85 -15.54 -0.08 1.47
N THR A 86 -14.93 0.41 2.52
CA THR A 86 -14.77 -0.28 3.78
C THR A 86 -16.02 -0.02 4.58
N VAL A 87 -16.55 -1.11 5.12
CA VAL A 87 -17.65 -1.21 6.07
C VAL A 87 -17.82 0.09 6.88
N PRO A 88 -19.05 0.66 6.97
CA PRO A 88 -19.30 1.81 7.83
C PRO A 88 -18.91 1.48 9.27
N GLY A 89 -17.84 2.09 9.78
CA GLY A 89 -17.36 1.83 11.14
C GLY A 89 -15.87 2.11 11.36
N ASP A 90 -15.03 1.98 10.33
CA ASP A 90 -13.60 2.30 10.44
C ASP A 90 -13.35 3.74 10.00
N ALA A 91 -13.27 4.64 10.99
CA ALA A 91 -12.91 6.04 10.80
C ALA A 91 -11.42 6.17 10.45
N GLY A 92 -11.11 5.92 9.19
CA GLY A 92 -9.87 6.26 8.52
C GLY A 92 -10.07 6.07 7.03
N ALA A 93 -10.33 7.17 6.30
CA ALA A 93 -10.58 7.10 4.86
C ALA A 93 -9.37 6.43 4.17
N CYS A 94 -9.55 5.18 3.72
CA CYS A 94 -8.55 4.48 2.92
C CYS A 94 -8.12 5.37 1.76
N LEU A 95 -6.82 5.59 1.65
CA LEU A 95 -6.25 6.38 0.56
C LEU A 95 -6.21 5.51 -0.69
N HIS A 96 -6.91 5.93 -1.73
CA HIS A 96 -6.89 5.23 -3.01
C HIS A 96 -5.82 5.81 -3.93
N TYR A 97 -4.91 4.96 -4.38
CA TYR A 97 -3.90 5.27 -5.37
C TYR A 97 -4.05 4.37 -6.59
N SER A 98 -3.93 4.94 -7.79
CA SER A 98 -3.91 4.17 -9.04
C SER A 98 -2.63 4.47 -9.82
N ASN A 99 -2.24 3.51 -10.65
CA ASN A 99 -1.15 3.59 -11.60
C ASN A 99 -1.50 2.66 -12.77
N PRO A 100 -1.58 3.14 -14.04
CA PRO A 100 -2.01 2.31 -15.17
C PRO A 100 -1.20 1.03 -15.38
N TRP A 101 0.04 1.00 -14.87
CA TRP A 101 0.97 -0.13 -14.99
C TRP A 101 0.94 -1.08 -13.78
N LEU A 102 0.23 -0.74 -12.69
CA LEU A 102 0.05 -1.61 -11.54
C LEU A 102 -1.36 -2.21 -11.57
N ARG A 103 -1.48 -3.50 -11.90
CA ARG A 103 -2.76 -4.22 -11.98
C ARG A 103 -2.69 -5.57 -11.27
N LYS A 104 -3.85 -6.04 -10.82
CA LYS A 104 -4.03 -7.41 -10.32
C LYS A 104 -4.26 -8.38 -11.47
#